data_AF-A0A8B6CQM4-F1
#
_entry.id   AF-A0A8B6CQM4-F1
#
_cell.length_a   1.000
_cell.length_b   1.000
_cell.length_c   1.000
_cell.angle_alpha   90.00
_cell.angle_beta   90.00
_cell.angle_gamma   90.00
#
_symmetry.space_group_name_H-M   'P 1'
#
loop_
_entity.id
_entity.type
_entity.pdbx_description
1 polymer ?
#
loop_
_entity_poly.entity_id
_entity_poly.type
_entity_poly.pdbx_seq_one_letter_code
_entity_poly.pdbx_strand_id
1 'polypeptide(L)'
;MRLYAKLRLTFLLLVVDGYINERECNVHNTIVDCSRLALTTIPRPLPTYVTSLDFSGNKITAVRAFTFQDFQNVTELHLEINRIQSIDKMAFHRLHRLQQLHLGVNSLTLLSSGVFDNLNYLEYLLIDNNKLKDYQADQIKELSTLLSLRTLSFDIYPNFQFPVQWSTFSKLNDLVIFPKSKKVQFSKKMFAHINVMPITFLHLHKVPYISKDFFEHFPKLDSITLWLGDD
;
A
#
# COMPACT_ATOMS: atom_id res chain seq x y z
N MET A 1 -36.17 15.52 50.44
CA MET A 1 -36.66 14.30 49.76
C MET A 1 -36.10 14.29 48.36
N ARG A 2 -35.41 13.21 47.97
CA ARG A 2 -34.89 12.97 46.61
C ARG A 2 -36.04 13.02 45.59
N LEU A 3 -35.80 13.47 44.36
CA LEU A 3 -35.57 12.58 43.20
C LEU A 3 -35.37 13.38 41.90
N TYR A 4 -34.38 12.94 41.13
CA TYR A 4 -34.11 13.32 39.75
C TYR A 4 -35.23 12.82 38.83
N ALA A 5 -35.78 13.69 37.98
CA ALA A 5 -36.56 13.29 36.81
C ALA A 5 -35.63 13.24 35.59
N LYS A 6 -35.29 12.01 35.22
CA LYS A 6 -34.66 11.60 33.96
C LYS A 6 -35.82 11.38 32.98
N LEU A 7 -35.82 11.96 31.77
CA LEU A 7 -36.03 11.22 30.51
C LEU A 7 -36.10 12.11 29.24
N ARG A 8 -35.28 11.69 28.27
CA ARG A 8 -35.47 11.65 26.80
C ARG A 8 -35.65 12.97 26.05
N LEU A 9 -34.52 13.52 25.60
CA LEU A 9 -34.46 14.09 24.24
C LEU A 9 -34.30 12.94 23.24
N THR A 10 -35.40 12.59 22.59
CA THR A 10 -35.40 11.88 21.31
C THR A 10 -34.70 12.77 20.28
N PHE A 11 -33.51 12.37 19.83
CA PHE A 11 -32.89 12.96 18.64
C PHE A 11 -33.72 12.52 17.44
N LEU A 12 -34.55 13.43 16.94
CA LEU A 12 -35.22 13.31 15.66
C LEU A 12 -34.12 13.31 14.58
N LEU A 13 -34.00 12.23 13.81
CA LEU A 13 -33.20 12.17 12.59
C LEU A 13 -33.79 13.17 11.59
N LEU A 14 -33.33 14.42 11.64
CA LEU A 14 -33.43 15.30 10.50
C LEU A 14 -32.33 14.89 9.52
N VAL A 15 -32.76 14.27 8.43
CA VAL A 15 -32.01 14.24 7.19
C VAL A 15 -31.83 15.70 6.78
N VAL A 16 -30.66 16.25 7.08
CA VAL A 16 -30.22 17.52 6.52
C VAL A 16 -29.14 17.16 5.53
N ASP A 17 -29.45 17.33 4.24
CA ASP A 17 -28.46 17.32 3.17
C ASP A 17 -27.27 18.22 3.56
N GLY A 18 -26.06 17.67 3.50
CA GLY A 18 -24.86 18.47 3.25
C GLY A 18 -24.28 19.30 4.42
N TYR A 19 -24.37 18.86 5.67
CA TYR A 19 -23.53 19.42 6.75
C TYR A 19 -22.57 18.38 7.30
N ILE A 20 -21.39 18.26 6.69
CA ILE A 20 -20.29 17.44 7.19
C ILE A 20 -19.54 18.29 8.22
N ASN A 21 -19.55 17.83 9.46
CA ASN A 21 -18.72 18.36 10.53
C ASN A 21 -17.24 18.16 10.13
N GLU A 22 -16.35 19.13 10.34
CA GLU A 22 -14.91 19.09 9.92
C GLU A 22 -14.06 17.97 10.58
N ARG A 23 -14.70 16.96 11.19
CA ARG A 23 -14.10 15.74 11.77
C ARG A 23 -14.73 14.45 11.25
N GLU A 24 -15.64 14.52 10.28
CA GLU A 24 -16.30 13.36 9.70
C GLU A 24 -15.81 13.13 8.27
N CYS A 25 -15.77 11.86 7.87
CA CYS A 25 -15.37 11.50 6.51
C CYS A 25 -16.35 12.07 5.49
N ASN A 26 -15.83 12.57 4.39
CA ASN A 26 -16.63 12.96 3.25
C ASN A 26 -17.09 11.73 2.48
N VAL A 27 -18.39 11.62 2.22
CA VAL A 27 -18.99 10.50 1.50
C VAL A 27 -19.65 11.03 0.25
N HIS A 28 -19.16 10.56 -0.91
CA HIS A 28 -19.71 10.93 -2.21
C HIS A 28 -19.82 9.71 -3.10
N ASN A 29 -21.05 9.34 -3.48
CA ASN A 29 -21.35 8.10 -4.21
C ASN A 29 -20.76 6.89 -3.49
N THR A 30 -19.88 6.13 -4.14
CA THR A 30 -19.21 4.95 -3.60
C THR A 30 -17.82 5.26 -3.02
N ILE A 31 -17.48 6.54 -2.87
CA ILE A 31 -16.18 7.02 -2.39
C ILE A 31 -16.35 7.55 -0.97
N VAL A 32 -15.46 7.12 -0.07
CA VAL A 32 -15.33 7.68 1.28
C VAL A 32 -13.94 8.26 1.42
N ASP A 33 -13.87 9.56 1.67
CA ASP A 33 -12.66 10.29 1.94
C ASP A 33 -12.59 10.67 3.42
N CYS A 34 -11.71 9.98 4.15
CA CYS A 34 -11.35 10.25 5.53
C CYS A 34 -9.92 10.80 5.64
N SER A 35 -9.36 11.33 4.55
CA SER A 35 -7.96 11.74 4.50
C SER A 35 -7.68 12.95 5.39
N ARG A 36 -6.48 13.02 5.98
CA ARG A 36 -5.99 14.19 6.74
C ARG A 36 -6.85 14.65 7.94
N LEU A 37 -7.65 13.75 8.50
CA LEU A 37 -8.51 14.00 9.67
C LEU A 37 -7.82 13.73 11.01
N ALA A 38 -6.51 13.50 11.01
CA ALA A 38 -5.70 13.13 12.17
C ALA A 38 -6.19 11.87 12.92
N LEU A 39 -6.83 10.95 12.20
CA LEU A 39 -7.41 9.72 12.73
C LEU A 39 -6.32 8.79 13.27
N THR A 40 -6.56 8.17 14.41
CA THR A 40 -5.67 7.14 14.99
C THR A 40 -6.15 5.72 14.67
N THR A 41 -7.40 5.58 14.24
CA THR A 41 -8.06 4.32 13.86
C THR A 41 -9.03 4.58 12.72
N ILE A 42 -9.39 3.53 11.98
CA ILE A 42 -10.43 3.61 10.95
C ILE A 42 -11.80 3.87 11.60
N PRO A 43 -12.49 4.97 11.26
CA PRO A 43 -13.75 5.35 11.88
C PRO A 43 -14.88 4.40 11.46
N ARG A 44 -15.89 4.28 12.33
CA ARG A 44 -17.13 3.52 12.08
C ARG A 44 -18.30 4.31 12.67
N PRO A 45 -19.51 4.23 12.07
CA PRO A 45 -19.87 3.43 10.89
C PRO A 45 -19.40 4.06 9.58
N LEU A 46 -19.21 3.23 8.53
CA LEU A 46 -18.98 3.66 7.16
C LEU A 46 -19.93 2.89 6.22
N PRO A 47 -20.33 3.46 5.07
CA PRO A 47 -21.17 2.74 4.11
C PRO A 47 -20.45 1.52 3.54
N THR A 48 -21.14 0.37 3.44
CA THR A 48 -20.53 -0.90 3.01
C THR A 48 -20.54 -1.11 1.49
N TYR A 49 -21.31 -0.31 0.76
CA TYR A 49 -21.42 -0.36 -0.70
C TYR A 49 -20.28 0.35 -1.44
N VAL A 50 -19.30 0.86 -0.71
CA VAL A 50 -18.20 1.69 -1.22
C VAL A 50 -17.22 0.88 -2.08
N THR A 51 -16.63 1.57 -3.04
CA THR A 51 -15.62 1.04 -3.96
C THR A 51 -14.24 1.66 -3.71
N SER A 52 -14.19 2.87 -3.13
CA SER A 52 -12.93 3.56 -2.80
C SER A 52 -12.97 4.07 -1.37
N LEU A 53 -11.91 3.77 -0.62
CA LEU A 53 -11.72 4.18 0.77
C LEU A 53 -10.38 4.92 0.90
N ASP A 54 -10.44 6.19 1.28
CA ASP A 54 -9.25 6.99 1.55
C ASP A 54 -9.07 7.30 3.03
N PHE A 55 -8.01 6.73 3.62
CA PHE A 55 -7.57 7.01 4.99
C PHE A 55 -6.15 7.60 5.02
N SER A 56 -5.68 8.16 3.91
CA SER A 56 -4.34 8.71 3.77
C SER A 56 -4.11 9.94 4.67
N GLY A 57 -2.85 10.23 4.98
CA GLY A 57 -2.49 11.44 5.73
C GLY A 57 -2.97 11.47 7.18
N ASN A 58 -3.17 10.31 7.80
CA ASN A 58 -3.66 10.18 9.17
C ASN A 58 -2.55 9.74 10.15
N LYS A 59 -2.93 9.30 11.35
CA LYS A 59 -2.03 8.84 12.43
C LYS A 59 -2.30 7.38 12.80
N ILE A 60 -2.82 6.59 11.86
CA ILE A 60 -3.14 5.17 12.07
C ILE A 60 -1.83 4.41 12.28
N THR A 61 -1.78 3.57 13.32
CA THR A 61 -0.56 2.84 13.72
C THR A 61 -0.59 1.35 13.42
N ALA A 62 -1.78 0.77 13.20
CA ALA A 62 -1.93 -0.64 12.86
C ALA A 62 -3.23 -0.89 12.09
N VAL A 63 -3.22 -1.87 11.20
CA VAL A 63 -4.43 -2.41 10.56
C VAL A 63 -4.68 -3.79 11.14
N ARG A 64 -5.69 -3.91 11.99
CA ARG A 64 -6.00 -5.15 12.71
C ARG A 64 -6.73 -6.16 11.84
N ALA A 65 -6.74 -7.41 12.27
CA ALA A 65 -7.54 -8.45 11.64
C ALA A 65 -9.00 -8.02 11.49
N PHE A 66 -9.62 -8.36 10.36
CA PHE A 66 -11.03 -8.07 10.07
C PHE A 66 -11.39 -6.58 9.96
N THR A 67 -10.41 -5.66 9.98
CA THR A 67 -10.65 -4.21 9.89
C THR A 67 -11.51 -3.84 8.68
N PHE A 68 -11.31 -4.50 7.54
CA PHE A 68 -12.03 -4.24 6.29
C PHE A 68 -13.06 -5.31 5.90
N GLN A 69 -13.52 -6.15 6.84
CA GLN A 69 -14.36 -7.31 6.51
C GLN A 69 -15.69 -6.99 5.81
N ASP A 70 -16.22 -5.78 6.04
CA ASP A 70 -17.53 -5.36 5.53
C ASP A 70 -17.47 -4.74 4.13
N PHE A 71 -16.27 -4.45 3.60
CA PHE A 71 -16.07 -3.64 2.39
C PHE A 71 -15.68 -4.49 1.16
N GLN A 72 -16.48 -5.52 0.87
CA GLN A 72 -16.19 -6.51 -0.18
C GLN A 72 -16.18 -5.95 -1.61
N ASN A 73 -16.74 -4.75 -1.82
CA ASN A 73 -16.78 -4.07 -3.11
C ASN A 73 -15.59 -3.14 -3.37
N VAL A 74 -14.70 -2.96 -2.40
CA VAL A 74 -13.58 -2.02 -2.51
C VAL A 74 -12.59 -2.50 -3.57
N THR A 75 -12.30 -1.59 -4.50
CA THR A 75 -11.29 -1.71 -5.54
C THR A 75 -10.05 -0.86 -5.23
N GLU A 76 -10.20 0.19 -4.42
CA GLU A 76 -9.12 1.14 -4.09
C GLU A 76 -9.07 1.40 -2.58
N LEU A 77 -7.89 1.21 -1.98
CA LEU A 77 -7.65 1.48 -0.57
C LEU A 77 -6.38 2.31 -0.38
N HIS A 78 -6.56 3.51 0.16
CA HIS A 78 -5.49 4.45 0.48
C HIS A 78 -5.22 4.49 1.98
N LEU A 79 -3.99 4.14 2.35
CA LEU A 79 -3.47 4.09 3.72
C LEU A 79 -2.08 4.74 3.83
N GLU A 80 -1.63 5.38 2.76
CA GLU A 80 -0.35 6.08 2.69
C GLU A 80 -0.29 7.29 3.63
N ILE A 81 0.93 7.73 3.95
CA ILE A 81 1.17 8.89 4.81
C ILE A 81 0.47 8.69 6.18
N ASN A 82 0.68 7.51 6.77
CA ASN A 82 0.22 7.15 8.10
C ASN A 82 1.43 6.77 8.99
N ARG A 83 1.18 6.08 10.10
CA ARG A 83 2.22 5.59 11.02
C ARG A 83 2.11 4.08 11.21
N ILE A 84 1.60 3.37 10.20
CA ILE A 84 1.28 1.94 10.29
C ILE A 84 2.58 1.17 10.49
N GLN A 85 2.66 0.42 11.59
CA GLN A 85 3.81 -0.42 11.95
C GLN A 85 3.56 -1.89 11.66
N SER A 86 2.30 -2.32 11.73
CA SER A 86 1.89 -3.70 11.51
C SER A 86 0.55 -3.80 10.79
N ILE A 87 0.42 -4.85 9.99
CA ILE A 87 -0.81 -5.28 9.35
C ILE A 87 -1.00 -6.75 9.70
N ASP A 88 -2.12 -7.07 10.33
CA ASP A 88 -2.46 -8.44 10.68
C ASP A 88 -2.83 -9.24 9.42
N LYS A 89 -2.53 -10.55 9.41
CA LYS A 89 -2.80 -11.45 8.27
C LYS A 89 -4.22 -11.33 7.69
N MET A 90 -5.23 -11.18 8.55
CA MET A 90 -6.64 -11.13 8.15
C MET A 90 -7.17 -9.71 7.91
N ALA A 91 -6.31 -8.70 7.83
CA ALA A 91 -6.71 -7.30 7.61
C ALA A 91 -7.46 -7.13 6.29
N PHE A 92 -6.96 -7.72 5.20
CA PHE A 92 -7.48 -7.54 3.83
C PHE A 92 -8.25 -8.74 3.28
N HIS A 93 -8.48 -9.79 4.08
CA HIS A 93 -8.95 -11.11 3.60
C HIS A 93 -10.31 -11.11 2.85
N ARG A 94 -11.15 -10.06 2.98
CA ARG A 94 -12.44 -9.91 2.27
C ARG A 94 -12.37 -9.00 1.05
N LEU A 95 -11.23 -8.35 0.81
CA LEU A 95 -11.05 -7.39 -0.27
C LEU A 95 -10.74 -8.10 -1.60
N HIS A 96 -11.60 -9.04 -1.98
CA HIS A 96 -11.39 -9.90 -3.16
C HIS A 96 -11.42 -9.12 -4.48
N ARG A 97 -11.92 -7.89 -4.48
CA ARG A 97 -12.00 -7.00 -5.64
C ARG A 97 -10.91 -5.92 -5.64
N LEU A 98 -10.02 -5.91 -4.64
CA LEU A 98 -9.01 -4.87 -4.51
C LEU A 98 -8.07 -4.90 -5.72
N GLN A 99 -7.92 -3.74 -6.35
CA GLN A 99 -7.05 -3.50 -7.49
C GLN A 99 -5.87 -2.61 -7.12
N GLN A 100 -6.09 -1.67 -6.20
CA GLN A 100 -5.06 -0.73 -5.75
C GLN A 100 -4.95 -0.72 -4.23
N LEU A 101 -3.73 -0.93 -3.74
CA LEU A 101 -3.38 -0.83 -2.33
C LEU A 101 -2.20 0.12 -2.14
N HIS A 102 -2.47 1.25 -1.52
CA HIS A 102 -1.48 2.29 -1.25
C HIS A 102 -1.10 2.25 0.23
N LEU A 103 0.13 1.85 0.52
CA LEU A 103 0.72 1.72 1.87
C LEU A 103 2.01 2.55 1.99
N GLY A 104 2.31 3.39 1.01
CA GLY A 104 3.52 4.20 0.97
C GLY A 104 3.66 5.14 2.18
N VAL A 105 4.88 5.54 2.51
CA VAL A 105 5.13 6.52 3.59
C VAL A 105 4.48 6.10 4.92
N ASN A 106 4.85 4.90 5.39
CA ASN A 106 4.41 4.32 6.66
C ASN A 106 5.63 3.89 7.50
N SER A 107 5.44 3.02 8.49
CA SER A 107 6.51 2.50 9.34
C SER A 107 6.50 0.98 9.42
N LEU A 108 6.01 0.31 8.37
CA LEU A 108 5.95 -1.15 8.30
C LEU A 108 7.36 -1.71 8.42
N THR A 109 7.57 -2.63 9.36
CA THR A 109 8.86 -3.33 9.57
C THR A 109 8.84 -4.73 8.99
N LEU A 110 7.66 -5.32 8.83
CA LEU A 110 7.46 -6.63 8.22
C LEU A 110 6.12 -6.73 7.50
N LEU A 111 6.06 -7.61 6.51
CA LEU A 111 4.84 -8.10 5.90
C LEU A 111 4.55 -9.49 6.46
N SER A 112 3.42 -9.64 7.16
CA SER A 112 3.02 -10.91 7.75
C SER A 112 2.76 -11.95 6.66
N SER A 113 3.07 -13.22 6.93
CA SER A 113 2.80 -14.27 5.93
C SER A 113 1.30 -14.41 5.63
N GLY A 114 0.96 -14.41 4.35
CA GLY A 114 -0.40 -14.41 3.83
C GLY A 114 -1.16 -13.09 3.99
N VAL A 115 -0.48 -11.97 4.26
CA VAL A 115 -1.16 -10.65 4.39
C VAL A 115 -1.88 -10.23 3.11
N PHE A 116 -1.42 -10.71 1.96
CA PHE A 116 -2.03 -10.46 0.65
C PHE A 116 -2.82 -11.67 0.11
N ASP A 117 -3.09 -12.68 0.95
CA ASP A 117 -3.89 -13.84 0.56
C ASP A 117 -5.26 -13.38 0.03
N ASN A 118 -5.67 -13.97 -1.10
CA ASN A 118 -6.95 -13.70 -1.79
C ASN A 118 -7.08 -12.34 -2.48
N LEU A 119 -6.01 -11.53 -2.56
CA LEU A 119 -5.98 -10.30 -3.36
C LEU A 119 -5.70 -10.59 -4.85
N ASN A 120 -6.51 -11.46 -5.44
CA ASN A 120 -6.27 -12.06 -6.77
C ASN A 120 -6.32 -11.04 -7.93
N TYR A 121 -6.94 -9.88 -7.70
CA TYR A 121 -7.11 -8.81 -8.68
C TYR A 121 -6.23 -7.60 -8.39
N LEU A 122 -5.32 -7.68 -7.42
CA LEU A 122 -4.44 -6.56 -7.09
C LEU A 122 -3.48 -6.31 -8.25
N GLU A 123 -3.55 -5.11 -8.82
CA GLU A 123 -2.73 -4.66 -9.94
C GLU A 123 -1.67 -3.65 -9.50
N TYR A 124 -1.96 -2.86 -8.47
CA TYR A 124 -1.08 -1.80 -7.97
C TYR A 124 -0.82 -2.01 -6.47
N LEU A 125 0.45 -2.18 -6.12
CA LEU A 125 0.89 -2.27 -4.73
C LEU A 125 2.00 -1.26 -4.49
N LEU A 126 1.71 -0.21 -3.70
CA LEU A 126 2.70 0.79 -3.32
C LEU A 126 3.06 0.62 -1.85
N ILE A 127 4.26 0.12 -1.57
CA ILE A 127 4.78 -0.15 -0.22
C ILE A 127 6.10 0.59 0.06
N ASP A 128 6.48 1.53 -0.80
CA ASP A 128 7.67 2.36 -0.62
C ASP A 128 7.62 3.26 0.61
N ASN A 129 8.76 3.82 0.96
CA ASN A 129 8.93 4.72 2.10
C ASN A 129 8.41 4.10 3.41
N ASN A 130 8.72 2.81 3.61
CA ASN A 130 8.49 2.06 4.83
C ASN A 130 9.82 1.71 5.51
N LYS A 131 9.77 0.82 6.50
CA LYS A 131 10.93 0.34 7.29
C LYS A 131 11.14 -1.16 7.15
N LEU A 132 10.76 -1.72 6.00
CA LEU A 132 10.94 -3.13 5.64
C LEU A 132 12.44 -3.39 5.44
N LYS A 133 13.18 -3.43 6.55
CA LYS A 133 14.62 -3.70 6.57
C LYS A 133 14.81 -5.19 6.43
N ASP A 134 15.82 -5.55 5.65
CA ASP A 134 16.08 -6.89 5.21
C ASP A 134 14.89 -7.45 4.44
N TYR A 135 15.03 -7.39 3.13
CA TYR A 135 14.39 -8.29 2.19
C TYR A 135 14.83 -9.73 2.50
N GLN A 136 14.49 -10.22 3.70
CA GLN A 136 14.51 -11.63 4.00
C GLN A 136 13.58 -12.27 2.98
N ALA A 137 14.08 -13.30 2.31
CA ALA A 137 13.43 -13.95 1.18
C ALA A 137 11.94 -14.25 1.42
N ASP A 138 11.55 -14.43 2.68
CA ASP A 138 10.19 -14.70 3.13
C ASP A 138 9.21 -13.54 2.91
N GLN A 139 9.58 -12.28 3.16
CA GLN A 139 8.66 -11.14 2.94
C GLN A 139 8.36 -10.92 1.46
N ILE A 140 9.32 -11.27 0.61
CA ILE A 140 9.20 -11.08 -0.84
C ILE A 140 8.46 -12.27 -1.47
N LYS A 141 8.52 -13.44 -0.84
CA LYS A 141 7.71 -14.59 -1.20
C LYS A 141 6.22 -14.26 -1.11
N GLU A 142 5.80 -13.41 -0.18
CA GLU A 142 4.40 -12.98 -0.06
C GLU A 142 3.90 -12.28 -1.33
N LEU A 143 4.75 -11.49 -1.97
CA LEU A 143 4.42 -10.82 -3.22
C LEU A 143 4.20 -11.81 -4.38
N SER A 144 4.85 -12.97 -4.36
CA SER A 144 4.75 -13.96 -5.45
C SER A 144 3.35 -14.55 -5.64
N THR A 145 2.45 -14.36 -4.67
CA THR A 145 1.02 -14.74 -4.77
C THR A 145 0.22 -13.79 -5.67
N LEU A 146 0.73 -12.59 -5.93
CA LEU A 146 0.03 -11.52 -6.65
C LEU A 146 0.22 -11.65 -8.16
N LEU A 147 -0.43 -12.66 -8.76
CA LEU A 147 -0.29 -12.96 -10.20
C LEU A 147 -0.83 -11.86 -11.12
N SER A 148 -1.69 -10.97 -10.61
CA SER A 148 -2.24 -9.84 -11.37
C SER A 148 -1.42 -8.56 -11.27
N LEU A 149 -0.36 -8.54 -10.46
CA LEU A 149 0.41 -7.33 -10.18
C LEU A 149 1.04 -6.76 -11.46
N ARG A 150 0.80 -5.47 -11.71
CA ARG A 150 1.33 -4.71 -12.85
C ARG A 150 2.37 -3.69 -12.41
N THR A 151 2.09 -3.02 -11.29
CA THR A 151 2.94 -1.96 -10.74
C THR A 151 3.32 -2.28 -9.30
N LEU A 152 4.61 -2.22 -9.00
CA LEU A 152 5.14 -2.39 -7.65
C LEU A 152 6.07 -1.24 -7.31
N SER A 153 5.74 -0.53 -6.23
CA SER A 153 6.62 0.48 -5.63
C SER A 153 7.16 -0.01 -4.30
N PHE A 154 8.47 -0.03 -4.16
CA PHE A 154 9.14 -0.58 -2.98
C PHE A 154 10.50 0.05 -2.70
N ASP A 155 10.96 -0.13 -1.47
CA ASP A 155 12.26 0.36 -1.02
C ASP A 155 13.38 -0.61 -1.38
N ILE A 156 14.64 -0.19 -1.49
CA ILE A 156 15.76 -1.13 -1.50
C ILE A 156 16.89 -0.67 -0.58
N TYR A 157 17.60 -1.64 -0.02
CA TYR A 157 18.70 -1.45 0.93
C TYR A 157 20.02 -1.95 0.34
N PRO A 158 21.18 -1.57 0.92
CA PRO A 158 22.47 -2.09 0.46
C PRO A 158 22.47 -3.62 0.39
N ASN A 159 23.10 -4.18 -0.64
CA ASN A 159 23.15 -5.63 -0.93
C ASN A 159 21.83 -6.29 -1.33
N PHE A 160 20.80 -5.51 -1.67
CA PHE A 160 19.55 -6.06 -2.22
C PHE A 160 19.81 -6.94 -3.45
N GLN A 161 19.09 -8.07 -3.52
CA GLN A 161 19.03 -8.95 -4.68
C GLN A 161 17.56 -9.23 -5.02
N PHE A 162 17.23 -9.16 -6.30
CA PHE A 162 15.92 -9.57 -6.79
C PHE A 162 15.72 -11.07 -6.57
N PRO A 163 14.64 -11.50 -5.90
CA PRO A 163 14.43 -12.93 -5.63
C PRO A 163 13.98 -13.69 -6.86
N VAL A 164 14.46 -14.92 -7.03
CA VAL A 164 14.14 -15.82 -8.16
C VAL A 164 12.64 -15.88 -8.45
N GLN A 165 11.82 -15.88 -7.40
CA GLN A 165 10.36 -15.97 -7.50
C GLN A 165 9.76 -14.81 -8.31
N TRP A 166 10.43 -13.67 -8.45
CA TRP A 166 9.92 -12.56 -9.27
C TRP A 166 9.87 -12.89 -10.76
N SER A 167 10.56 -13.95 -11.20
CA SER A 167 10.39 -14.51 -12.53
C SER A 167 8.96 -15.04 -12.80
N THR A 168 8.16 -15.30 -11.75
CA THR A 168 6.77 -15.75 -11.92
C THR A 168 5.78 -14.61 -12.15
N PHE A 169 6.18 -13.34 -11.97
CA PHE A 169 5.32 -12.20 -12.23
C PHE A 169 5.08 -12.02 -13.73
N SER A 170 4.04 -12.67 -14.25
CA SER A 170 3.71 -12.65 -15.68
C SER A 170 3.17 -11.31 -16.18
N LYS A 171 2.58 -10.48 -15.30
CA LYS A 171 1.96 -9.19 -15.66
C LYS A 171 2.74 -7.96 -15.20
N LEU A 172 3.74 -8.12 -14.34
CA LEU A 172 4.51 -7.02 -13.78
C LEU A 172 5.29 -6.34 -14.89
N ASN A 173 5.06 -5.05 -15.07
CA ASN A 173 5.68 -4.27 -16.14
C ASN A 173 6.22 -2.92 -15.66
N ASP A 174 5.81 -2.44 -14.49
CA ASP A 174 6.19 -1.15 -13.93
C ASP A 174 6.80 -1.34 -12.53
N LEU A 175 8.06 -0.92 -12.38
CA LEU A 175 8.77 -0.91 -11.11
C LEU A 175 9.17 0.48 -10.69
N VAL A 176 8.81 0.83 -9.46
CA VAL A 176 9.25 2.05 -8.79
C VAL A 176 10.13 1.68 -7.60
N ILE A 177 11.38 2.15 -7.62
CA ILE A 177 12.41 1.75 -6.66
C ILE A 177 12.91 2.96 -5.86
N PHE A 178 12.84 2.82 -4.54
CA PHE A 178 13.30 3.82 -3.57
C PHE A 178 14.52 3.32 -2.78
N PRO A 179 15.76 3.60 -3.22
CA PRO A 179 16.96 3.28 -2.44
C PRO A 179 16.99 4.04 -1.11
N LYS A 180 17.17 3.31 -0.01
CA LYS A 180 17.28 3.87 1.36
C LYS A 180 18.70 4.20 1.79
N SER A 181 19.66 4.10 0.89
CA SER A 181 21.05 4.46 1.15
C SER A 181 21.80 4.78 -0.14
N LYS A 182 22.71 5.76 -0.08
CA LYS A 182 23.66 6.04 -1.17
C LYS A 182 24.63 4.86 -1.44
N LYS A 183 24.67 3.86 -0.56
CA LYS A 183 25.46 2.63 -0.72
C LYS A 183 24.79 1.56 -1.60
N VAL A 184 23.55 1.78 -2.01
CA VAL A 184 22.86 0.86 -2.94
C VAL A 184 23.56 0.90 -4.30
N GLN A 185 23.93 -0.27 -4.81
CA GLN A 185 24.66 -0.42 -6.08
C GLN A 185 23.76 -1.03 -7.15
N PHE A 186 23.20 -0.18 -8.02
CA PHE A 186 22.42 -0.63 -9.18
C PHE A 186 23.35 -1.25 -10.22
N SER A 187 23.50 -2.56 -10.17
CA SER A 187 24.40 -3.34 -11.02
C SER A 187 23.88 -4.75 -11.27
N LYS A 188 24.52 -5.49 -12.19
CA LYS A 188 24.16 -6.89 -12.47
C LYS A 188 24.12 -7.79 -11.23
N LYS A 189 24.84 -7.44 -10.15
CA LYS A 189 24.87 -8.21 -8.89
C LYS A 189 23.49 -8.29 -8.23
N MET A 190 22.59 -7.35 -8.50
CA MET A 190 21.21 -7.39 -8.01
C MET A 190 20.42 -8.55 -8.62
N PHE A 191 20.85 -9.11 -9.75
CA PHE A 191 20.15 -10.13 -10.51
C PHE A 191 20.85 -11.50 -10.45
N ALA A 192 21.63 -11.77 -9.40
CA ALA A 192 22.44 -12.98 -9.29
C ALA A 192 21.68 -14.31 -9.54
N HIS A 193 20.36 -14.31 -9.36
CA HIS A 193 19.51 -15.48 -9.53
C HIS A 193 18.33 -15.27 -10.51
N ILE A 194 18.31 -14.16 -11.24
CA ILE A 194 17.27 -13.86 -12.25
C ILE A 194 17.94 -13.50 -13.57
N ASN A 195 17.51 -14.16 -14.65
CA ASN A 195 18.08 -13.91 -15.97
C ASN A 195 17.48 -12.65 -16.62
N VAL A 196 16.16 -12.50 -16.61
CA VAL A 196 15.45 -11.37 -17.22
C VAL A 196 14.21 -11.03 -16.42
N MET A 197 13.85 -9.75 -16.39
CA MET A 197 12.58 -9.29 -15.82
C MET A 197 11.68 -8.67 -16.90
N PRO A 198 10.35 -8.88 -16.84
CA PRO A 198 9.41 -8.40 -17.85
C PRO A 198 9.08 -6.89 -17.74
N ILE A 199 9.99 -6.10 -17.16
CA ILE A 199 9.75 -4.69 -16.86
C ILE A 199 9.91 -3.83 -18.11
N THR A 200 8.93 -2.98 -18.31
CA THR A 200 8.83 -2.01 -19.41
C THR A 200 9.05 -0.58 -18.93
N PHE A 201 8.62 -0.27 -17.71
CA PHE A 201 8.77 1.04 -17.07
C PHE A 201 9.57 0.90 -15.78
N LEU A 202 10.65 1.67 -15.68
CA LEU A 202 11.51 1.66 -14.49
C LEU A 202 11.67 3.08 -13.94
N HIS A 203 11.20 3.29 -12.72
CA HIS A 203 11.27 4.57 -12.03
C HIS A 203 12.24 4.44 -10.86
N LEU A 204 13.30 5.25 -10.90
CA LEU A 204 14.40 5.19 -9.95
C LEU A 204 14.50 6.51 -9.20
N HIS A 205 14.31 6.48 -7.87
CA HIS A 205 14.33 7.69 -7.04
C HIS A 205 15.67 7.89 -6.34
N LYS A 206 16.22 9.12 -6.38
CA LYS A 206 17.44 9.53 -5.65
C LYS A 206 18.61 8.55 -5.81
N VAL A 207 18.82 8.06 -7.03
CA VAL A 207 19.86 7.05 -7.31
C VAL A 207 21.24 7.71 -7.43
N PRO A 208 22.23 7.26 -6.64
CA PRO A 208 23.57 7.85 -6.67
C PRO A 208 24.39 7.41 -7.89
N TYR A 209 24.26 6.14 -8.30
CA TYR A 209 25.04 5.53 -9.38
C TYR A 209 24.33 4.29 -9.93
N ILE A 210 24.38 4.13 -11.25
CA ILE A 210 23.89 2.96 -11.98
C ILE A 210 25.01 2.49 -12.90
N SER A 211 25.41 1.23 -12.78
CA SER A 211 26.37 0.65 -13.72
C SER A 211 25.69 0.24 -15.03
N LYS A 212 26.46 0.27 -16.12
CA LYS A 212 25.97 -0.04 -17.47
C LYS A 212 25.31 -1.43 -17.57
N ASP A 213 25.86 -2.41 -16.85
CA ASP A 213 25.40 -3.80 -16.83
C ASP A 213 24.08 -4.01 -16.06
N PHE A 214 23.59 -3.00 -15.35
CA PHE A 214 22.29 -3.06 -14.66
C PHE A 214 21.14 -3.28 -15.65
N PHE A 215 21.19 -2.61 -16.81
CA PHE A 215 20.10 -2.61 -17.78
C PHE A 215 20.03 -3.88 -18.63
N GLU A 216 21.08 -4.71 -18.64
CA GLU A 216 21.15 -5.95 -19.43
C GLU A 216 20.06 -6.97 -19.03
N HIS A 217 19.47 -6.84 -17.84
CA HIS A 217 18.44 -7.75 -17.31
C HIS A 217 17.00 -7.31 -17.65
N PHE A 218 16.84 -6.20 -18.39
CA PHE A 218 15.56 -5.63 -18.76
C PHE A 218 15.40 -5.53 -20.30
N PRO A 219 15.26 -6.66 -21.00
CA PRO A 219 15.25 -6.67 -22.47
C PRO A 219 14.01 -6.00 -23.10
N LYS A 220 12.97 -5.71 -22.30
CA LYS A 220 11.71 -5.06 -22.73
C LYS A 220 11.57 -3.63 -22.20
N LEU A 221 12.66 -3.04 -21.70
CA LEU A 221 12.62 -1.72 -21.08
C LEU A 221 12.38 -0.64 -22.14
N ASP A 222 11.22 0.00 -22.08
CA ASP A 222 10.84 1.07 -22.99
C ASP A 222 11.20 2.44 -22.43
N SER A 223 11.06 2.63 -21.11
CA SER A 223 11.31 3.92 -20.47
C SER A 223 11.94 3.79 -19.08
N ILE A 224 12.86 4.71 -18.79
CA ILE A 224 13.45 4.90 -17.47
C ILE A 224 13.19 6.33 -17.03
N THR A 225 12.60 6.48 -15.85
CA THR A 225 12.48 7.79 -15.19
C THR A 225 13.46 7.88 -14.03
N LEU A 226 14.35 8.87 -14.06
CA LEU A 226 15.27 9.16 -12.97
C LEU A 226 14.76 10.38 -12.19
N TRP A 227 14.32 10.16 -10.95
CA TRP A 227 13.92 11.24 -10.05
C TRP A 227 15.13 11.68 -9.26
N LEU A 228 15.82 12.72 -9.73
CA LEU A 228 17.03 13.22 -9.11
C LEU A 228 16.77 13.93 -7.76
N GLY A 229 15.51 14.35 -7.53
CA GLY A 229 15.10 15.10 -6.35
C GLY A 229 15.61 16.55 -6.39
N ASP A 230 14.83 17.44 -5.80
CA ASP A 230 15.38 18.66 -5.19
C ASP A 230 15.70 18.32 -3.72
N ASP A 231 16.80 18.87 -3.22
CA ASP A 231 17.39 18.57 -1.90
C ASP A 231 16.42 18.73 -0.71
#